data_AF-A0A220T2V5-F1
#
_entry.id   AF-A0A220T2V5-F1
#
_cell.length_a   1.000
_cell.length_b   1.000
_cell.length_c   1.000
_cell.angle_alpha   90.00
_cell.angle_beta   90.00
_cell.angle_gamma   90.00
#
_symmetry.space_group_name_H-M   'P 1'
#
loop_
_entity.id
_entity.type
_entity.pdbx_description
1 polymer ?
#
loop_
_entity_poly.entity_id
_entity_poly.type
_entity_poly.pdbx_seq_one_letter_code
_entity_poly.pdbx_strand_id
1 'polypeptide(L)'
;MLKIILSMMFLPTILWFSLPWVWMTSYCFCMSFVILQMFYVPNCCLSNISGFNLDTLSSSLYILTLWISGLMSLASYKILLDKNNSNGFLFVLMLLMIVLSFCFFVSNALVFYILFEASLVPTLYIILYWGGQPERLKASISFMIYTLFASLPLLISLLMIYNKNSHLNMSVGWWALPVDISMGVVWWIFATLAFMVKLPIYSVHLWLPKAHVEAPAAGSMILAAVLLKLGAYGLIRFSSLLPMYSVNAVMLISANVMIGACVCSMICLRQSDIKAMIAYSSISHMSMVIVGVLMVSVIGVSGAMCMLIGHGLISSMMFAIANTSYELTHSRSLMLNKGYLSLFPSMSLWWFLVVGANMSAPPSLNLVSEVLLLGVIAKLSFFLLAFFMVSCFLVGAFCLFLYSTTQHGGLMSYILPLSPFFLRNHVMMFLHFMPILFIPIFPYIVFWT
;
A
#
# COMPACT_ATOMS: atom_id res chain seq x y z
N MET A 1 22.08 9.90 2.28
CA MET A 1 22.28 8.47 1.93
C MET A 1 23.05 7.68 2.98
N LEU A 2 24.34 7.95 3.22
CA LEU A 2 25.15 7.19 4.20
C LEU A 2 24.53 7.15 5.61
N LYS A 3 24.01 8.27 6.12
CA LYS A 3 23.29 8.32 7.40
C LYS A 3 22.11 7.33 7.47
N ILE A 4 21.41 7.13 6.35
CA ILE A 4 20.25 6.25 6.25
C ILE A 4 20.68 4.78 6.10
N ILE A 5 21.72 4.51 5.31
CA ILE A 5 22.25 3.15 5.18
C ILE A 5 22.83 2.69 6.52
N LEU A 6 23.60 3.55 7.18
CA LEU A 6 24.21 3.26 8.47
C LEU A 6 23.15 3.00 9.54
N SER A 7 22.08 3.80 9.60
CA SER A 7 20.98 3.55 10.52
C SER A 7 20.33 2.18 10.26
N MET A 8 20.10 1.81 9.00
CA MET A 8 19.53 0.52 8.65
C MET A 8 20.40 -0.67 9.08
N MET A 9 21.73 -0.53 9.06
CA MET A 9 22.65 -1.56 9.55
C MET A 9 22.55 -1.79 11.07
N PHE A 10 22.04 -0.82 11.85
CA PHE A 10 21.82 -0.99 13.28
C PHE A 10 20.53 -1.75 13.62
N LEU A 11 19.58 -1.89 12.69
CA LEU A 11 18.30 -2.59 12.93
C LEU A 11 18.46 -4.01 13.51
N PRO A 12 19.34 -4.89 13.00
CA PRO A 12 19.45 -6.26 13.52
C PRO A 12 19.98 -6.31 14.95
N THR A 13 20.77 -5.31 15.38
CA THR A 13 21.30 -5.23 16.75
C THR A 13 20.19 -4.98 17.77
N ILE A 14 19.03 -4.47 17.35
CA ILE A 14 17.89 -4.19 18.22
C ILE A 14 17.37 -5.45 18.92
N LEU A 15 17.49 -6.61 18.27
CA LEU A 15 17.01 -7.90 18.80
C LEU A 15 17.79 -8.38 20.04
N TRP A 16 18.99 -7.83 20.26
CA TRP A 16 19.87 -8.23 21.34
C TRP A 16 19.61 -7.43 22.63
N PHE A 17 18.79 -6.37 22.57
CA PHE A 17 18.40 -5.60 23.75
C PHE A 17 17.21 -6.23 24.49
N SER A 18 17.04 -5.85 25.76
CA SER A 18 16.04 -6.42 26.67
C SER A 18 14.58 -6.15 26.30
N LEU A 19 14.29 -5.12 25.50
CA LEU A 19 12.93 -4.73 25.10
C LEU A 19 12.82 -4.51 23.58
N PRO A 20 13.06 -5.54 22.75
CA PRO A 20 13.30 -5.36 21.31
C PRO A 20 12.11 -4.72 20.59
N TRP A 21 10.89 -4.93 21.08
CA TRP A 21 9.66 -4.34 20.52
C TRP A 21 9.60 -2.81 20.70
N VAL A 22 9.94 -2.31 21.88
CA VAL A 22 9.91 -0.87 22.18
C VAL A 22 11.05 -0.15 21.47
N TRP A 23 12.22 -0.78 21.38
CA TRP A 23 13.35 -0.25 20.63
C TRP A 23 13.08 -0.22 19.12
N MET A 24 12.38 -1.23 18.58
CA MET A 24 11.97 -1.22 17.18
C MET A 24 10.99 -0.07 16.89
N THR A 25 9.96 0.12 17.72
CA THR A 25 8.97 1.18 17.51
C THR A 25 9.63 2.56 17.60
N SER A 26 10.43 2.81 18.64
CA SER A 26 11.10 4.09 18.83
C SER A 26 12.09 4.39 17.70
N TYR A 27 12.88 3.39 17.27
CA TYR A 27 13.79 3.54 16.14
C TYR A 27 13.05 3.93 14.85
N CYS A 28 11.95 3.24 14.52
CA CYS A 28 11.18 3.50 13.31
C CYS A 28 10.65 4.95 13.27
N PHE A 29 10.08 5.42 14.38
CA PHE A 29 9.57 6.79 14.47
C PHE A 29 10.71 7.82 14.42
N CYS A 30 11.78 7.65 15.21
CA CYS A 30 12.93 8.56 15.18
C CYS A 30 13.52 8.68 13.77
N MET A 31 13.70 7.56 13.07
CA MET A 31 14.22 7.59 11.71
C MET A 31 13.29 8.35 10.76
N SER A 32 11.98 8.10 10.83
CA SER A 32 11.02 8.80 9.98
C SER A 32 11.08 10.33 10.16
N PHE A 33 11.24 10.82 11.39
CA PHE A 33 11.40 12.26 11.66
C PHE A 33 12.72 12.82 11.15
N VAL A 34 13.83 12.11 11.35
CA VAL A 34 15.14 12.50 10.81
C VAL A 34 15.07 12.64 9.29
N ILE A 35 14.40 11.69 8.63
CA ILE A 35 14.28 11.67 7.18
C ILE A 35 13.37 12.81 6.69
N LEU A 36 12.23 13.05 7.35
CA LEU A 36 11.36 14.19 7.05
C LEU A 36 12.13 15.52 7.12
N GLN A 37 12.99 15.69 8.13
CA GLN A 37 13.82 16.90 8.26
C GLN A 37 14.80 17.07 7.08
N MET A 38 15.37 15.96 6.57
CA MET A 38 16.27 16.02 5.43
C MET A 38 15.57 16.44 4.14
N PHE A 39 14.27 16.17 3.99
CA PHE A 39 13.50 16.52 2.79
C PHE A 39 12.89 17.91 2.80
N TYR A 40 12.83 18.57 3.95
CA TYR A 40 12.42 19.98 4.01
C TYR A 40 13.43 20.90 3.28
N VAL A 41 14.63 20.42 2.96
CA VAL A 41 15.61 21.14 2.14
C VAL A 41 15.30 20.88 0.65
N PRO A 42 14.79 21.88 -0.09
CA PRO A 42 14.19 21.69 -1.42
C PRO A 42 15.17 21.30 -2.54
N ASN A 43 16.46 21.08 -2.24
CA ASN A 43 17.52 20.79 -3.22
C ASN A 43 18.40 19.58 -2.85
N CYS A 44 17.97 18.70 -1.94
CA CYS A 44 18.72 17.47 -1.65
C CYS A 44 18.47 16.33 -2.68
N CYS A 45 17.84 16.65 -3.81
CA CYS A 45 17.66 15.74 -4.93
C CYS A 45 19.01 15.47 -5.60
N LEU A 46 19.33 14.19 -5.80
CA LEU A 46 20.50 13.70 -6.55
C LEU A 46 21.87 13.72 -5.86
N SER A 47 21.97 13.39 -4.56
CA SER A 47 23.22 12.77 -4.09
C SER A 47 23.24 11.30 -4.52
N ASN A 48 23.56 11.03 -5.79
CA ASN A 48 23.80 9.68 -6.29
C ASN A 48 25.11 9.18 -5.71
N ILE A 49 25.05 8.49 -4.57
CA ILE A 49 26.18 7.69 -4.10
C ILE A 49 26.02 6.33 -4.78
N SER A 50 26.92 6.04 -5.72
CA SER A 50 27.19 4.74 -6.35
C SER A 50 26.08 3.69 -6.18
N GLY A 51 24.96 3.85 -6.89
CA GLY A 51 23.89 2.87 -6.95
C GLY A 51 22.63 3.15 -6.11
N PHE A 52 22.63 4.13 -5.21
CA PHE A 52 21.44 4.52 -4.43
C PHE A 52 21.01 5.95 -4.73
N ASN A 53 19.72 6.12 -5.04
CA ASN A 53 19.12 7.40 -5.40
C ASN A 53 17.86 7.69 -4.56
N LEU A 54 17.73 8.95 -4.16
CA LEU A 54 16.58 9.48 -3.43
C LEU A 54 15.95 10.60 -4.25
N ASP A 55 14.82 10.29 -4.86
CA ASP A 55 13.95 11.26 -5.52
C ASP A 55 12.74 11.51 -4.62
N THR A 56 11.95 12.55 -4.91
CA THR A 56 10.70 12.87 -4.18
C THR A 56 9.74 11.67 -4.08
N LEU A 57 9.75 10.81 -5.10
CA LEU A 57 8.92 9.62 -5.16
C LEU A 57 9.44 8.46 -4.30
N SER A 58 10.75 8.20 -4.30
CA SER A 58 11.31 7.15 -3.43
C SER A 58 11.33 7.58 -1.97
N SER A 59 11.55 8.86 -1.69
CA SER A 59 11.59 9.40 -0.33
C SER A 59 10.26 9.27 0.41
N SER A 60 9.17 9.69 -0.23
CA SER A 60 7.83 9.67 0.36
C SER A 60 7.38 8.24 0.70
N LEU A 61 7.59 7.29 -0.22
CA LEU A 61 7.28 5.88 0.01
C LEU A 61 8.20 5.27 1.06
N TYR A 62 9.47 5.68 1.09
CA TYR A 62 10.40 5.22 2.12
C TYR A 62 9.99 5.69 3.53
N ILE A 63 9.61 6.95 3.69
CA ILE A 63 9.09 7.47 4.98
C ILE A 63 7.85 6.69 5.41
N LEU A 64 6.93 6.45 4.46
CA LEU A 64 5.74 5.63 4.70
C LEU A 64 6.10 4.22 5.20
N THR A 65 7.12 3.58 4.62
CA THR A 65 7.55 2.25 5.08
C THR A 65 7.95 2.27 6.55
N LEU A 66 8.85 3.18 6.92
CA LEU A 66 9.37 3.29 8.27
C LEU A 66 8.27 3.60 9.29
N TRP A 67 7.40 4.54 8.95
CA TRP A 67 6.28 4.91 9.81
C TRP A 67 5.38 3.70 10.10
N ILE A 68 5.03 2.95 9.06
CA ILE A 68 4.11 1.83 9.17
C ILE A 68 4.75 0.64 9.89
N SER A 69 6.07 0.42 9.80
CA SER A 69 6.70 -0.59 10.67
C SER A 69 6.66 -0.30 12.15
N GLY A 70 6.77 0.97 12.53
CA GLY A 70 6.57 1.36 13.93
C GLY A 70 5.14 1.02 14.37
N LEU A 71 4.16 1.26 13.51
CA LEU A 71 2.76 0.98 13.80
C LEU A 71 2.42 -0.51 13.80
N MET A 72 3.04 -1.29 12.91
CA MET A 72 2.86 -2.75 12.84
C MET A 72 3.29 -3.43 14.14
N SER A 73 4.47 -3.06 14.65
CA SER A 73 4.99 -3.64 15.89
C SER A 73 4.11 -3.31 17.10
N LEU A 74 3.47 -2.12 17.12
CA LEU A 74 2.44 -1.78 18.10
C LEU A 74 1.16 -2.62 17.92
N ALA A 75 0.73 -2.85 16.67
CA ALA A 75 -0.47 -3.62 16.35
C ALA A 75 -0.35 -5.11 16.69
N SER A 76 0.84 -5.68 16.56
CA SER A 76 1.12 -7.09 16.85
C SER A 76 1.41 -7.41 18.32
N TYR A 77 1.12 -6.50 19.25
CA TYR A 77 1.41 -6.73 20.68
C TYR A 77 0.72 -7.96 21.27
N LYS A 78 -0.43 -8.38 20.73
CA LYS A 78 -1.06 -9.65 21.16
C LYS A 78 -0.14 -10.86 20.98
N ILE A 79 0.67 -10.89 19.90
CA ILE A 79 1.66 -11.95 19.67
C ILE A 79 2.75 -11.94 20.75
N LEU A 80 3.10 -10.75 21.26
CA LEU A 80 4.02 -10.60 22.38
C LEU A 80 3.41 -11.16 23.67
N LEU A 81 2.14 -10.86 23.95
CA LEU A 81 1.43 -11.38 25.13
C LEU A 81 1.32 -12.90 25.11
N ASP A 82 0.95 -13.46 23.97
CA ASP A 82 0.76 -14.91 23.79
C ASP A 82 2.10 -15.67 23.75
N LYS A 83 3.25 -14.97 23.73
CA LYS A 83 4.61 -15.52 23.61
C LYS A 83 4.81 -16.47 22.41
N ASN A 84 4.03 -16.29 21.35
CA ASN A 84 4.09 -17.10 20.13
C ASN A 84 5.27 -16.70 19.23
N ASN A 85 6.48 -17.14 19.59
CA ASN A 85 7.73 -16.83 18.87
C ASN A 85 7.86 -15.33 18.52
N SER A 86 7.67 -14.49 19.53
CA SER A 86 7.65 -13.02 19.40
C SER A 86 8.95 -12.45 18.82
N ASN A 87 10.12 -12.97 19.20
CA ASN A 87 11.41 -12.53 18.66
C ASN A 87 11.59 -12.93 17.18
N GLY A 88 11.12 -14.12 16.79
CA GLY A 88 11.11 -14.55 15.40
C GLY A 88 10.20 -13.67 14.54
N PHE A 89 9.03 -13.31 15.06
CA PHE A 89 8.11 -12.39 14.40
C PHE A 89 8.74 -11.02 14.16
N LEU A 90 9.36 -10.44 15.19
CA LEU A 90 10.09 -9.18 15.06
C LEU A 90 11.22 -9.27 14.03
N PHE A 91 12.02 -10.34 14.06
CA PHE A 91 13.09 -10.52 13.09
C PHE A 91 12.57 -10.50 11.65
N VAL A 92 11.44 -11.17 11.38
CA VAL A 92 10.83 -11.20 10.05
C VAL A 92 10.28 -9.82 9.66
N LEU A 93 9.63 -9.11 10.58
CA LEU A 93 9.19 -7.73 10.34
C LEU A 93 10.37 -6.81 10.01
N MET A 94 11.48 -6.94 10.74
CA MET A 94 12.69 -6.15 10.51
C MET A 94 13.32 -6.48 9.16
N LEU A 95 13.39 -7.76 8.80
CA LEU A 95 13.88 -8.20 7.50
C LEU A 95 13.02 -7.65 6.36
N LEU A 96 11.69 -7.73 6.49
CA LEU A 96 10.76 -7.14 5.51
C LEU A 96 11.01 -5.63 5.35
N MET A 97 11.21 -4.93 6.45
CA MET A 97 11.48 -3.50 6.45
C MET A 97 12.79 -3.12 5.76
N ILE A 98 13.85 -3.87 6.02
CA ILE A 98 15.14 -3.67 5.37
C ILE A 98 14.99 -3.88 3.86
N VAL A 99 14.38 -4.99 3.44
CA VAL A 99 14.19 -5.28 2.00
C VAL A 99 13.37 -4.19 1.32
N LEU A 100 12.24 -3.79 1.89
CA LEU A 100 11.38 -2.75 1.31
C LEU A 100 12.07 -1.38 1.26
N SER A 101 12.83 -1.03 2.28
CA SER A 101 13.60 0.23 2.26
C SER A 101 14.60 0.25 1.11
N PHE A 102 15.35 -0.84 0.91
CA PHE A 102 16.29 -0.94 -0.21
C PHE A 102 15.59 -0.93 -1.57
N CYS A 103 14.39 -1.50 -1.71
CA CYS A 103 13.62 -1.41 -2.96
C CYS A 103 13.43 0.04 -3.42
N PHE A 104 13.16 0.97 -2.51
CA PHE A 104 12.93 2.38 -2.86
C PHE A 104 14.23 3.15 -3.10
N PHE A 105 15.35 2.74 -2.49
CA PHE A 105 16.64 3.41 -2.67
C PHE A 105 17.40 3.02 -3.93
N VAL A 106 17.20 1.81 -4.42
CA VAL A 106 18.05 1.26 -5.47
C VAL A 106 17.80 1.95 -6.81
N SER A 107 18.90 2.35 -7.46
CA SER A 107 18.87 2.94 -8.80
C SER A 107 18.91 1.91 -9.93
N ASN A 108 19.52 0.74 -9.71
CA ASN A 108 19.65 -0.30 -10.74
C ASN A 108 18.40 -1.20 -10.82
N ALA A 109 17.79 -1.29 -12.00
CA ALA A 109 16.54 -2.02 -12.22
C ALA A 109 16.62 -3.52 -11.91
N LEU A 110 17.76 -4.18 -12.16
CA LEU A 110 17.96 -5.60 -11.84
C LEU A 110 18.06 -5.85 -10.33
N VAL A 111 18.76 -4.96 -9.59
CA VAL A 111 18.82 -5.05 -8.13
C VAL A 111 17.43 -4.75 -7.53
N PHE A 112 16.70 -3.79 -8.11
CA PHE A 112 15.30 -3.55 -7.75
C PHE A 112 14.43 -4.79 -7.96
N TYR A 113 14.57 -5.51 -9.09
CA TYR A 113 13.86 -6.77 -9.33
C TYR A 113 14.17 -7.84 -8.27
N ILE A 114 15.46 -8.03 -7.94
CA ILE A 114 15.86 -9.02 -6.92
C ILE A 114 15.22 -8.68 -5.57
N LEU A 115 15.24 -7.41 -5.15
CA LEU A 115 14.64 -6.98 -3.88
C LEU A 115 13.10 -7.02 -3.93
N PHE A 116 12.51 -6.70 -5.08
CA PHE A 116 11.08 -6.79 -5.35
C PHE A 116 10.57 -8.23 -5.14
N GLU A 117 11.31 -9.23 -5.59
CA GLU A 117 11.00 -10.65 -5.34
C GLU A 117 11.38 -11.08 -3.92
N ALA A 118 12.53 -10.62 -3.40
CA ALA A 118 12.96 -10.93 -2.04
C ALA A 118 11.94 -10.47 -0.98
N SER A 119 11.16 -9.42 -1.25
CA SER A 119 10.07 -8.96 -0.35
C SER A 119 8.93 -9.98 -0.17
N LEU A 120 8.75 -10.90 -1.13
CA LEU A 120 7.74 -11.95 -1.06
C LEU A 120 8.06 -12.98 0.03
N VAL A 121 9.34 -13.29 0.26
CA VAL A 121 9.75 -14.34 1.22
C VAL A 121 9.31 -14.01 2.67
N PRO A 122 9.69 -12.86 3.27
CA PRO A 122 9.24 -12.52 4.62
C PRO A 122 7.73 -12.30 4.72
N THR A 123 7.07 -11.80 3.65
CA THR A 123 5.61 -11.61 3.67
C THR A 123 4.85 -12.93 3.65
N LEU A 124 5.30 -13.90 2.85
CA LEU A 124 4.81 -15.26 2.87
C LEU A 124 5.00 -15.90 4.25
N TYR A 125 6.16 -15.72 4.87
CA TYR A 125 6.44 -16.27 6.19
C TYR A 125 5.50 -15.70 7.27
N ILE A 126 5.19 -14.39 7.21
CA ILE A 126 4.21 -13.74 8.11
C ILE A 126 2.81 -14.37 7.96
N ILE A 127 2.35 -14.57 6.72
CA ILE A 127 1.02 -15.13 6.44
C ILE A 127 0.94 -16.61 6.84
N LEU A 128 1.96 -17.39 6.51
CA LEU A 128 1.99 -18.84 6.76
C LEU A 128 2.05 -19.18 8.25
N TYR A 129 2.91 -18.50 9.01
CA TYR A 129 3.18 -18.88 10.39
C TYR A 129 2.19 -18.25 11.37
N TRP A 130 1.91 -16.94 11.23
CA TRP A 130 1.03 -16.17 12.14
C TRP A 130 -0.37 -15.89 11.57
N GLY A 131 -0.73 -16.41 10.39
CA GLY A 131 -2.10 -16.33 9.86
C GLY A 131 -3.10 -17.14 10.69
N GLY A 132 -4.34 -16.65 10.77
CA GLY A 132 -5.34 -17.15 11.73
C GLY A 132 -6.06 -18.43 11.33
N GLN A 133 -6.53 -18.55 10.08
CA GLN A 133 -7.34 -19.70 9.63
C GLN A 133 -6.50 -20.70 8.82
N PRO A 134 -6.95 -21.97 8.66
CA PRO A 134 -6.28 -22.97 7.82
C PRO A 134 -6.17 -22.55 6.35
N GLU A 135 -7.04 -21.68 5.86
CA GLU A 135 -7.00 -21.17 4.48
C GLU A 135 -5.75 -20.35 4.15
N ARG A 136 -4.97 -19.95 5.18
CA ARG A 136 -3.69 -19.26 5.03
C ARG A 136 -2.72 -19.94 4.06
N LEU A 137 -2.71 -21.28 4.00
CA LEU A 137 -1.88 -22.05 3.06
C LEU A 137 -2.30 -21.82 1.61
N LYS A 138 -3.61 -21.86 1.33
CA LYS A 138 -4.14 -21.59 -0.02
C LYS A 138 -3.91 -20.13 -0.40
N ALA A 139 -4.09 -19.21 0.54
CA ALA A 139 -3.85 -17.79 0.33
C ALA A 139 -2.39 -17.49 0.01
N SER A 140 -1.44 -18.03 0.78
CA SER A 140 -0.01 -17.83 0.55
C SER A 140 0.47 -18.43 -0.77
N ILE A 141 0.01 -19.64 -1.12
CA ILE A 141 0.33 -20.28 -2.40
C ILE A 141 -0.20 -19.43 -3.55
N SER A 142 -1.44 -18.92 -3.46
CA SER A 142 -1.98 -18.04 -4.48
C SER A 142 -1.14 -16.77 -4.61
N PHE A 143 -0.85 -16.06 -3.51
CA PHE A 143 -0.05 -14.84 -3.52
C PHE A 143 1.31 -15.06 -4.21
N MET A 144 2.00 -16.17 -3.89
CA MET A 144 3.28 -16.52 -4.50
C MET A 144 3.16 -16.81 -6.00
N ILE A 145 2.20 -17.63 -6.42
CA ILE A 145 2.07 -18.03 -7.84
C ILE A 145 1.72 -16.83 -8.71
N TYR A 146 0.77 -15.98 -8.29
CA TYR A 146 0.38 -14.80 -9.05
C TYR A 146 1.57 -13.86 -9.25
N THR A 147 2.35 -13.61 -8.20
CA THR A 147 3.48 -12.66 -8.25
C THR A 147 4.69 -13.22 -9.01
N LEU A 148 5.09 -14.47 -8.77
CA LEU A 148 6.22 -15.10 -9.47
C LEU A 148 5.97 -15.29 -10.96
N PHE A 149 4.78 -15.75 -11.35
CA PHE A 149 4.49 -15.97 -12.77
C PHE A 149 4.50 -14.65 -13.54
N ALA A 150 4.04 -13.57 -12.90
CA ALA A 150 4.01 -12.25 -13.48
C ALA A 150 5.40 -11.58 -13.55
N SER A 151 6.32 -11.94 -12.66
CA SER A 151 7.63 -11.32 -12.55
C SER A 151 8.71 -11.95 -13.44
N LEU A 152 8.57 -13.22 -13.82
CA LEU A 152 9.50 -13.85 -14.77
C LEU A 152 9.55 -13.13 -16.15
N PRO A 153 8.42 -12.73 -16.77
CA PRO A 153 8.44 -11.88 -17.97
C PRO A 153 9.17 -10.54 -17.78
N LEU A 154 9.05 -9.93 -16.60
CA LEU A 154 9.78 -8.70 -16.26
C LEU A 154 11.29 -8.96 -16.27
N LEU A 155 11.78 -10.07 -15.72
CA LEU A 155 13.21 -10.41 -15.74
C LEU A 155 13.74 -10.52 -17.18
N ILE A 156 13.01 -11.21 -18.07
CA ILE A 156 13.38 -11.34 -19.48
C ILE A 156 13.44 -9.95 -20.13
N SER A 157 12.44 -9.10 -19.87
CA SER A 157 12.40 -7.74 -20.42
C SER A 157 13.59 -6.88 -19.98
N LEU A 158 14.04 -7.03 -18.73
CA LEU A 158 15.19 -6.32 -18.17
C LEU A 158 16.52 -6.78 -18.80
N LEU A 159 16.70 -8.09 -19.01
CA LEU A 159 17.88 -8.61 -19.69
C LEU A 159 17.98 -8.11 -21.14
N MET A 160 16.84 -7.99 -21.83
CA MET A 160 16.80 -7.42 -23.18
C MET A 160 17.22 -5.94 -23.19
N ILE A 161 16.77 -5.14 -22.22
CA ILE A 161 17.22 -3.73 -22.07
C ILE A 161 18.73 -3.69 -21.83
N TYR A 162 19.23 -4.55 -20.94
CA TYR A 162 20.66 -4.58 -20.61
C TYR A 162 21.52 -4.88 -21.84
N ASN A 163 21.11 -5.83 -22.68
CA ASN A 163 21.84 -6.18 -23.89
C ASN A 163 21.93 -5.01 -24.89
N LYS A 164 20.87 -4.18 -25.00
CA LYS A 164 20.87 -3.05 -25.94
C LYS A 164 21.57 -1.81 -25.37
N ASN A 165 21.28 -1.46 -24.12
CA ASN A 165 21.72 -0.20 -23.54
C ASN A 165 23.03 -0.33 -22.76
N SER A 166 23.46 -1.55 -22.40
CA SER A 166 24.59 -1.86 -21.50
C SER A 166 24.47 -1.33 -20.06
N HIS A 167 23.39 -0.61 -19.74
CA HIS A 167 23.09 -0.07 -18.41
C HIS A 167 21.62 -0.28 -18.05
N LEU A 168 21.35 -0.40 -16.74
CA LEU A 168 20.01 -0.59 -16.16
C LEU A 168 19.70 0.46 -15.08
N ASN A 169 20.37 1.61 -15.14
CA ASN A 169 20.15 2.67 -14.17
C ASN A 169 18.81 3.37 -14.46
N MET A 170 17.87 3.29 -13.51
CA MET A 170 16.53 3.90 -13.60
C MET A 170 16.58 5.43 -13.56
N SER A 171 17.64 6.02 -13.03
CA SER A 171 17.76 7.48 -12.91
C SER A 171 18.18 8.18 -14.18
N VAL A 172 18.84 7.47 -15.09
CA VAL A 172 19.35 8.06 -16.34
C VAL A 172 18.21 8.23 -17.35
N GLY A 173 17.01 7.69 -17.12
CA GLY A 173 15.76 8.06 -17.82
C GLY A 173 15.68 7.73 -19.32
N TRP A 174 16.80 7.46 -19.99
CA TRP A 174 16.88 7.33 -21.45
C TRP A 174 17.28 5.91 -21.85
N TRP A 175 16.40 4.94 -21.61
CA TRP A 175 16.61 3.60 -22.15
C TRP A 175 16.10 3.55 -23.60
N ALA A 176 16.97 3.15 -24.53
CA ALA A 176 16.51 2.83 -25.87
C ALA A 176 15.66 1.54 -25.83
N LEU A 177 14.58 1.52 -26.61
CA LEU A 177 13.70 0.36 -26.73
C LEU A 177 14.49 -0.84 -27.27
N PRO A 178 14.51 -2.00 -26.58
CA PRO A 178 15.31 -3.15 -27.01
C PRO A 178 14.86 -3.78 -28.34
N VAL A 179 13.58 -3.60 -28.69
CA VAL A 179 12.92 -4.26 -29.83
C VAL A 179 12.40 -3.24 -30.83
N ASP A 180 12.13 -3.70 -32.04
CA ASP A 180 11.42 -2.94 -33.07
C ASP A 180 10.07 -2.40 -32.57
N ILE A 181 9.64 -1.30 -33.18
CA ILE A 181 8.45 -0.53 -32.79
C ILE A 181 7.19 -1.40 -32.79
N SER A 182 7.07 -2.36 -33.73
CA SER A 182 5.91 -3.26 -33.85
C SER A 182 5.76 -4.18 -32.64
N MET A 183 6.86 -4.69 -32.10
CA MET A 183 6.88 -5.57 -30.92
C MET A 183 7.05 -4.78 -29.62
N GLY A 184 7.27 -3.47 -29.70
CA GLY A 184 7.45 -2.59 -28.54
C GLY A 184 6.26 -2.62 -27.58
N VAL A 185 5.03 -2.76 -28.08
CA VAL A 185 3.82 -2.85 -27.23
C VAL A 185 3.81 -4.16 -26.42
N VAL A 186 4.13 -5.29 -27.05
CA VAL A 186 4.17 -6.61 -26.38
C VAL A 186 5.27 -6.62 -25.33
N TRP A 187 6.44 -6.10 -25.67
CA TRP A 187 7.55 -5.98 -24.74
C TRP A 187 7.19 -5.09 -23.55
N TRP A 188 6.52 -3.96 -23.78
CA TRP A 188 6.07 -3.06 -22.71
C TRP A 188 5.05 -3.73 -21.78
N ILE A 189 4.13 -4.55 -22.32
CA ILE A 189 3.21 -5.35 -21.50
C ILE A 189 4.02 -6.31 -20.61
N PHE A 190 5.01 -7.02 -21.13
CA PHE A 190 5.86 -7.89 -20.30
C PHE A 190 6.66 -7.12 -19.23
N ALA A 191 7.15 -5.93 -19.55
CA ALA A 191 7.85 -5.07 -18.60
C ALA A 191 6.94 -4.49 -17.50
N THR A 192 5.62 -4.39 -17.73
CA THR A 192 4.69 -3.79 -16.77
C THR A 192 3.78 -4.80 -16.06
N LEU A 193 3.62 -6.00 -16.61
CA LEU A 193 2.71 -7.03 -16.10
C LEU A 193 2.99 -7.41 -14.64
N ALA A 194 4.25 -7.52 -14.24
CA ALA A 194 4.63 -7.78 -12.84
C ALA A 194 4.08 -6.71 -11.86
N PHE A 195 4.18 -5.45 -12.25
CA PHE A 195 3.68 -4.32 -11.46
C PHE A 195 2.16 -4.28 -11.43
N MET A 196 1.51 -4.61 -12.55
CA MET A 196 0.06 -4.72 -12.70
C MET A 196 -0.56 -5.92 -11.99
N VAL A 197 0.23 -6.93 -11.61
CA VAL A 197 -0.26 -8.02 -10.76
C VAL A 197 -0.09 -7.65 -9.28
N LYS A 198 1.01 -6.98 -8.90
CA LYS A 198 1.18 -6.46 -7.54
C LYS A 198 0.24 -5.29 -7.21
N LEU A 199 -0.03 -4.41 -8.17
CA LEU A 199 -1.16 -3.48 -8.15
C LEU A 199 -2.34 -4.18 -8.81
N PRO A 200 -3.21 -4.86 -8.06
CA PRO A 200 -4.16 -5.79 -8.64
C PRO A 200 -5.05 -5.12 -9.70
N ILE A 201 -4.77 -5.38 -10.98
CA ILE A 201 -5.75 -5.17 -12.04
C ILE A 201 -6.93 -6.11 -11.77
N TYR A 202 -8.14 -5.67 -12.11
CA TYR A 202 -9.38 -6.41 -11.91
C TYR A 202 -9.42 -7.84 -12.50
N SER A 203 -8.59 -8.21 -13.47
CA SER A 203 -8.50 -9.62 -13.90
C SER A 203 -7.71 -10.51 -12.93
N VAL A 204 -6.75 -9.94 -12.21
CA VAL A 204 -5.75 -10.68 -11.41
C VAL A 204 -5.84 -10.32 -9.92
N HIS A 205 -6.94 -9.72 -9.47
CA HIS A 205 -7.08 -9.18 -8.11
C HIS A 205 -7.38 -10.21 -7.00
N LEU A 206 -7.77 -11.43 -7.36
CA LEU A 206 -8.34 -12.41 -6.42
C LEU A 206 -7.37 -12.86 -5.30
N TRP A 207 -6.06 -12.71 -5.50
CA TRP A 207 -5.08 -13.02 -4.47
C TRP A 207 -5.15 -12.02 -3.30
N LEU A 208 -5.52 -10.76 -3.57
CA LEU A 208 -5.46 -9.69 -2.58
C LEU A 208 -6.47 -9.88 -1.45
N PRO A 209 -7.79 -10.11 -1.70
CA PRO A 209 -8.75 -10.33 -0.63
C PRO A 209 -8.38 -11.56 0.22
N LYS A 210 -7.93 -12.65 -0.41
CA LYS A 210 -7.50 -13.87 0.28
C LYS A 210 -6.27 -13.62 1.17
N ALA A 211 -5.27 -12.91 0.66
CA ALA A 211 -4.06 -12.59 1.42
C ALA A 211 -4.35 -11.71 2.63
N HIS A 212 -5.18 -10.67 2.50
CA HIS A 212 -5.53 -9.77 3.60
C HIS A 212 -6.39 -10.41 4.68
N VAL A 213 -7.37 -11.22 4.27
CA VAL A 213 -8.31 -11.86 5.19
C VAL A 213 -7.55 -12.81 6.12
N GLU A 214 -6.55 -13.52 5.59
CA GLU A 214 -5.79 -14.52 6.32
C GLU A 214 -4.51 -14.01 7.01
N ALA A 215 -3.98 -12.88 6.57
CA ALA A 215 -2.83 -12.27 7.22
C ALA A 215 -3.16 -11.82 8.68
N PRO A 216 -2.18 -11.90 9.59
CA PRO A 216 -2.27 -11.21 10.88
C PRO A 216 -2.35 -9.70 10.67
N ALA A 217 -2.75 -8.95 11.71
CA ALA A 217 -2.97 -7.50 11.62
C ALA A 217 -1.78 -6.75 10.99
N ALA A 218 -0.56 -6.96 11.51
CA ALA A 218 0.66 -6.38 10.96
C ALA A 218 0.89 -6.76 9.49
N GLY A 219 0.67 -8.03 9.12
CA GLY A 219 0.78 -8.49 7.73
C GLY A 219 -0.22 -7.77 6.81
N SER A 220 -1.47 -7.61 7.24
CA SER A 220 -2.47 -6.86 6.47
C SER A 220 -2.13 -5.38 6.32
N MET A 221 -1.54 -4.75 7.34
CA MET A 221 -1.13 -3.34 7.30
C MET A 221 -0.01 -3.09 6.28
N ILE A 222 1.06 -3.89 6.29
CA ILE A 222 2.17 -3.70 5.33
C ILE A 222 1.81 -4.07 3.91
N LEU A 223 0.97 -5.10 3.74
CA LEU A 223 0.52 -5.53 2.44
C LEU A 223 -0.32 -4.41 1.79
N ALA A 224 -1.22 -3.79 2.56
CA ALA A 224 -2.05 -2.69 2.08
C ALA A 224 -1.23 -1.43 1.83
N ALA A 225 -0.33 -1.09 2.75
CA ALA A 225 0.25 0.23 2.76
C ALA A 225 1.56 0.36 1.97
N VAL A 226 2.35 -0.71 1.86
CA VAL A 226 3.66 -0.65 1.19
C VAL A 226 3.76 -1.60 -0.01
N LEU A 227 3.31 -2.86 0.10
CA LEU A 227 3.50 -3.81 -1.00
C LEU A 227 2.75 -3.41 -2.28
N LEU A 228 1.51 -2.92 -2.15
CA LEU A 228 0.78 -2.37 -3.30
C LEU A 228 1.51 -1.16 -3.91
N LYS A 229 2.11 -0.32 -3.06
CA LYS A 229 2.80 0.91 -3.46
C LYS A 229 4.12 0.59 -4.16
N LEU A 230 4.77 -0.50 -3.81
CA LEU A 230 5.94 -1.01 -4.51
C LEU A 230 5.61 -1.45 -5.95
N GLY A 231 4.39 -1.97 -6.19
CA GLY A 231 3.88 -2.16 -7.55
C GLY A 231 3.73 -0.84 -8.30
N ALA A 232 3.13 0.18 -7.68
CA ALA A 232 2.98 1.51 -8.29
C ALA A 232 4.32 2.20 -8.55
N TYR A 233 5.26 2.09 -7.62
CA TYR A 233 6.62 2.61 -7.77
C TYR A 233 7.28 2.05 -9.02
N GLY A 234 7.24 0.72 -9.19
CA GLY A 234 7.75 0.07 -10.40
C GLY A 234 7.02 0.57 -11.64
N LEU A 235 5.69 0.62 -11.60
CA LEU A 235 4.90 1.11 -12.73
C LEU A 235 5.29 2.55 -13.12
N ILE A 236 5.49 3.47 -12.16
CA ILE A 236 5.91 4.84 -12.44
C ILE A 236 7.31 4.87 -13.09
N ARG A 237 8.28 4.13 -12.55
CA ARG A 237 9.64 4.09 -13.11
C ARG A 237 9.68 3.52 -14.53
N PHE A 238 8.95 2.44 -14.78
CA PHE A 238 8.91 1.77 -16.08
C PHE A 238 7.90 2.38 -17.05
N SER A 239 6.95 3.22 -16.59
CA SER A 239 6.01 3.94 -17.47
C SER A 239 6.73 4.93 -18.38
N SER A 240 7.88 5.46 -17.97
CA SER A 240 8.72 6.31 -18.82
C SER A 240 9.17 5.61 -20.13
N LEU A 241 9.13 4.28 -20.16
CA LEU A 241 9.50 3.45 -21.31
C LEU A 241 8.33 3.17 -22.25
N LEU A 242 7.17 3.78 -22.01
CA LEU A 242 5.99 3.66 -22.87
C LEU A 242 6.37 4.10 -24.29
N PRO A 243 6.33 3.20 -25.30
CA PRO A 243 6.57 3.60 -26.66
C PRO A 243 5.45 4.55 -27.10
N MET A 244 5.75 5.59 -27.89
CA MET A 244 4.75 6.58 -28.31
C MET A 244 3.49 5.99 -28.98
N TYR A 245 3.59 4.76 -29.52
CA TYR A 245 2.50 4.05 -30.19
C TYR A 245 1.63 3.18 -29.25
N SER A 246 1.87 3.21 -27.94
CA SER A 246 1.14 2.40 -26.94
C SER A 246 -0.21 2.97 -26.49
N VAL A 247 -0.68 4.07 -27.09
CA VAL A 247 -1.92 4.76 -26.69
C VAL A 247 -3.13 3.82 -26.64
N ASN A 248 -3.24 2.91 -27.62
CA ASN A 248 -4.34 1.93 -27.66
C ASN A 248 -4.26 0.92 -26.50
N ALA A 249 -3.05 0.47 -26.15
CA ALA A 249 -2.85 -0.45 -25.02
C ALA A 249 -3.15 0.25 -23.69
N VAL A 250 -2.73 1.51 -23.53
CA VAL A 250 -3.07 2.34 -22.36
C VAL A 250 -4.57 2.51 -22.24
N MET A 251 -5.27 2.83 -23.33
CA MET A 251 -6.73 2.97 -23.33
C MET A 251 -7.42 1.66 -22.92
N LEU A 252 -7.02 0.51 -23.47
CA LEU A 252 -7.58 -0.79 -23.13
C LEU A 252 -7.38 -1.14 -21.64
N ILE A 253 -6.17 -0.95 -21.12
CA ILE A 253 -5.86 -1.23 -19.71
C ILE A 253 -6.67 -0.28 -18.82
N SER A 254 -6.71 1.02 -19.14
CA SER A 254 -7.49 1.99 -18.37
C SER A 254 -8.97 1.64 -18.34
N ALA A 255 -9.55 1.16 -19.43
CA ALA A 255 -10.94 0.72 -19.47
C ALA A 255 -11.21 -0.49 -18.57
N ASN A 256 -10.37 -1.51 -18.63
CA ASN A 256 -10.50 -2.69 -17.76
C ASN A 256 -10.39 -2.30 -16.27
N VAL A 257 -9.45 -1.43 -15.95
CA VAL A 257 -9.18 -0.96 -14.58
C VAL A 257 -10.36 -0.14 -14.04
N MET A 258 -10.92 0.79 -14.83
CA MET A 258 -12.05 1.63 -14.40
C MET A 258 -13.36 0.86 -14.25
N ILE A 259 -13.65 -0.07 -15.17
CA ILE A 259 -14.80 -0.98 -15.04
C ILE A 259 -14.61 -1.85 -13.80
N GLY A 260 -13.39 -2.36 -13.59
CA GLY A 260 -13.02 -3.12 -12.41
C GLY A 260 -13.20 -2.37 -11.11
N ALA A 261 -12.87 -1.06 -11.07
CA ALA A 261 -13.11 -0.20 -9.93
C ALA A 261 -14.59 -0.18 -9.52
N CYS A 262 -15.47 0.01 -10.50
CA CYS A 262 -16.92 0.00 -10.30
C CYS A 262 -17.39 -1.35 -9.77
N VAL A 263 -16.96 -2.46 -10.38
CA VAL A 263 -17.39 -3.78 -9.94
C VAL A 263 -16.87 -4.11 -8.53
N CYS A 264 -15.60 -3.82 -8.21
CA CYS A 264 -15.07 -4.02 -6.86
C CYS A 264 -15.82 -3.19 -5.81
N SER A 265 -16.18 -1.94 -6.13
CA SER A 265 -16.98 -1.12 -5.22
C SER A 265 -18.40 -1.65 -5.01
N MET A 266 -19.04 -2.23 -6.04
CA MET A 266 -20.32 -2.94 -5.90
C MET A 266 -20.19 -4.23 -5.07
N ILE A 267 -19.09 -4.96 -5.22
CA ILE A 267 -18.78 -6.12 -4.38
C ILE A 267 -18.68 -5.68 -2.92
N CYS A 268 -18.02 -4.55 -2.61
CA CYS A 268 -17.89 -4.03 -1.25
C CYS A 268 -19.23 -3.87 -0.54
N LEU A 269 -20.26 -3.35 -1.22
CA LEU A 269 -21.60 -3.17 -0.63
C LEU A 269 -22.26 -4.49 -0.19
N ARG A 270 -21.85 -5.61 -0.75
CA ARG A 270 -22.39 -6.95 -0.44
C ARG A 270 -21.48 -7.78 0.45
N GLN A 271 -20.29 -7.30 0.79
CA GLN A 271 -19.35 -8.07 1.61
C GLN A 271 -19.80 -8.15 3.06
N SER A 272 -19.83 -9.37 3.61
CA SER A 272 -20.13 -9.63 5.02
C SER A 272 -18.91 -9.52 5.93
N ASP A 273 -17.69 -9.66 5.39
CA ASP A 273 -16.46 -9.65 6.16
C ASP A 273 -15.79 -8.28 6.14
N ILE A 274 -15.48 -7.73 7.33
CA ILE A 274 -14.89 -6.40 7.46
C ILE A 274 -13.51 -6.33 6.76
N LYS A 275 -12.63 -7.33 6.98
CA LYS A 275 -11.30 -7.36 6.33
C LYS A 275 -11.39 -7.50 4.81
N ALA A 276 -12.33 -8.31 4.31
CA ALA A 276 -12.51 -8.49 2.87
C ALA A 276 -13.05 -7.22 2.22
N MET A 277 -14.00 -6.54 2.88
CA MET A 277 -14.52 -5.25 2.41
C MET A 277 -13.40 -4.20 2.30
N ILE A 278 -12.53 -4.08 3.31
CA ILE A 278 -11.37 -3.18 3.27
C ILE A 278 -10.42 -3.57 2.12
N ALA A 279 -10.18 -4.87 1.91
CA ALA A 279 -9.35 -5.36 0.82
C ALA A 279 -9.91 -5.01 -0.57
N TYR A 280 -11.21 -5.19 -0.81
CA TYR A 280 -11.84 -4.76 -2.07
C TYR A 280 -11.86 -3.24 -2.24
N SER A 281 -12.02 -2.47 -1.16
CA SER A 281 -11.90 -1.00 -1.22
C SER A 281 -10.53 -0.57 -1.74
N SER A 282 -9.46 -1.27 -1.33
CA SER A 282 -8.11 -0.98 -1.81
C SER A 282 -7.90 -1.25 -3.30
N ILE A 283 -8.57 -2.27 -3.86
CA ILE A 283 -8.52 -2.53 -5.30
C ILE A 283 -9.19 -1.36 -6.05
N SER A 284 -10.32 -0.87 -5.56
CA SER A 284 -11.02 0.26 -6.18
C SER A 284 -10.18 1.54 -6.18
N HIS A 285 -9.49 1.87 -5.08
CA HIS A 285 -8.65 3.05 -5.02
C HIS A 285 -7.34 2.92 -5.82
N MET A 286 -6.67 1.76 -5.76
CA MET A 286 -5.45 1.53 -6.54
C MET A 286 -5.72 1.47 -8.05
N SER A 287 -6.92 1.11 -8.47
CA SER A 287 -7.32 1.16 -9.88
C SER A 287 -7.22 2.59 -10.46
N MET A 288 -7.63 3.60 -9.69
CA MET A 288 -7.52 5.01 -10.08
C MET A 288 -6.06 5.45 -10.21
N VAL A 289 -5.17 4.92 -9.35
CA VAL A 289 -3.72 5.15 -9.42
C VAL A 289 -3.13 4.62 -10.72
N ILE A 290 -3.51 3.39 -11.13
CA ILE A 290 -3.01 2.79 -12.37
C ILE A 290 -3.31 3.70 -13.57
N VAL A 291 -4.53 4.24 -13.67
CA VAL A 291 -4.90 5.15 -14.75
C VAL A 291 -4.10 6.44 -14.70
N GLY A 292 -3.91 7.03 -13.51
CA GLY A 292 -3.11 8.24 -13.33
C GLY A 292 -1.65 8.09 -13.78
N VAL A 293 -1.03 6.95 -13.47
CA VAL A 293 0.37 6.69 -13.84
C VAL A 293 0.51 6.39 -15.34
N LEU A 294 -0.39 5.60 -15.92
CA LEU A 294 -0.33 5.25 -17.35
C LEU A 294 -0.41 6.45 -18.29
N MET A 295 -0.95 7.57 -17.81
CA MET A 295 -1.04 8.81 -18.58
C MET A 295 0.26 9.59 -18.71
N VAL A 296 1.29 9.25 -17.91
CA VAL A 296 2.63 9.88 -17.91
C VAL A 296 2.55 11.41 -17.95
N SER A 297 1.59 11.99 -17.22
CA SER A 297 1.46 13.44 -17.07
C SER A 297 1.88 13.84 -15.66
N VAL A 298 2.48 15.02 -15.51
CA VAL A 298 2.91 15.52 -14.19
C VAL A 298 1.72 15.56 -13.20
N ILE A 299 0.54 15.96 -13.69
CA ILE A 299 -0.71 16.00 -12.90
C ILE A 299 -1.18 14.58 -12.55
N GLY A 300 -1.07 13.62 -13.49
CA GLY A 300 -1.47 12.23 -13.26
C GLY A 300 -0.56 11.52 -12.27
N VAL A 301 0.77 11.69 -12.40
CA VAL A 301 1.75 11.11 -11.48
C VAL A 301 1.64 11.77 -10.10
N SER A 302 1.48 13.09 -10.00
CA SER A 302 1.28 13.76 -8.70
C SER A 302 -0.04 13.35 -8.02
N GLY A 303 -1.14 13.22 -8.77
CA GLY A 303 -2.41 12.68 -8.26
C GLY A 303 -2.29 11.23 -7.80
N ALA A 304 -1.61 10.38 -8.57
CA ALA A 304 -1.30 9.00 -8.20
C ALA A 304 -0.45 8.92 -6.92
N MET A 305 0.56 9.77 -6.78
CA MET A 305 1.44 9.85 -5.61
C MET A 305 0.68 10.28 -4.36
N CYS A 306 -0.19 11.28 -4.47
CA CYS A 306 -1.12 11.64 -3.40
C CYS A 306 -1.93 10.41 -2.98
N MET A 307 -2.60 9.74 -3.92
CA MET A 307 -3.44 8.60 -3.59
C MET A 307 -2.66 7.44 -2.93
N LEU A 308 -1.43 7.17 -3.37
CA LEU A 308 -0.58 6.13 -2.80
C LEU A 308 -0.28 6.35 -1.32
N ILE A 309 0.05 7.59 -0.94
CA ILE A 309 0.38 7.94 0.45
C ILE A 309 -0.89 8.00 1.30
N GLY A 310 -1.92 8.71 0.83
CA GLY A 310 -3.18 8.90 1.55
C GLY A 310 -3.86 7.57 1.83
N HIS A 311 -4.06 6.75 0.80
CA HIS A 311 -4.60 5.42 0.95
C HIS A 311 -3.67 4.52 1.77
N GLY A 312 -2.35 4.66 1.67
CA GLY A 312 -1.40 3.87 2.49
C GLY A 312 -1.69 4.00 3.98
N LEU A 313 -1.85 5.23 4.46
CA LEU A 313 -2.16 5.54 5.85
C LEU A 313 -3.60 5.17 6.24
N ILE A 314 -4.58 5.47 5.38
CA ILE A 314 -6.01 5.20 5.67
C ILE A 314 -6.30 3.70 5.71
N SER A 315 -5.81 2.94 4.72
CA SER A 315 -6.06 1.49 4.66
C SER A 315 -5.38 0.73 5.80
N SER A 316 -4.15 1.10 6.18
CA SER A 316 -3.48 0.52 7.36
C SER A 316 -4.23 0.84 8.65
N MET A 317 -4.75 2.06 8.79
CA MET A 317 -5.61 2.43 9.92
C MET A 317 -6.93 1.64 9.93
N MET A 318 -7.58 1.45 8.78
CA MET A 318 -8.79 0.60 8.69
C MET A 318 -8.52 -0.84 9.11
N PHE A 319 -7.42 -1.44 8.67
CA PHE A 319 -7.04 -2.79 9.10
C PHE A 319 -6.71 -2.85 10.60
N ALA A 320 -6.09 -1.81 11.15
CA ALA A 320 -5.83 -1.70 12.58
C ALA A 320 -7.13 -1.63 13.40
N ILE A 321 -8.08 -0.77 13.01
CA ILE A 321 -9.37 -0.66 13.72
C ILE A 321 -10.17 -1.96 13.56
N ALA A 322 -10.20 -2.56 12.37
CA ALA A 322 -10.83 -3.86 12.15
C ALA A 322 -10.23 -4.96 13.04
N ASN A 323 -8.90 -4.91 13.29
CA ASN A 323 -8.26 -5.82 14.24
C ASN A 323 -8.71 -5.55 15.67
N THR A 324 -8.89 -4.28 16.09
CA THR A 324 -9.42 -4.00 17.43
C THR A 324 -10.84 -4.51 17.62
N SER A 325 -11.72 -4.41 16.61
CA SER A 325 -13.05 -5.05 16.68
C SER A 325 -12.97 -6.57 16.72
N TYR A 326 -11.99 -7.17 16.02
CA TYR A 326 -11.76 -8.61 16.02
C TYR A 326 -11.20 -9.11 17.38
N GLU A 327 -10.34 -8.34 18.04
CA GLU A 327 -9.83 -8.68 19.38
C GLU A 327 -10.94 -8.70 20.43
N LEU A 328 -11.98 -7.89 20.24
CA LEU A 328 -13.14 -7.79 21.13
C LEU A 328 -14.17 -8.91 20.92
N THR A 329 -14.43 -9.30 19.67
CA THR A 329 -15.55 -10.20 19.32
C THR A 329 -15.11 -11.57 18.82
N HIS A 330 -13.81 -11.73 18.51
CA HIS A 330 -13.24 -12.88 17.80
C HIS A 330 -13.91 -13.22 16.47
N SER A 331 -14.70 -12.30 15.91
CA SER A 331 -15.43 -12.48 14.66
C SER A 331 -15.08 -11.38 13.66
N ARG A 332 -14.97 -11.74 12.37
CA ARG A 332 -14.72 -10.79 11.27
C ARG A 332 -16.00 -10.28 10.63
N SER A 333 -17.15 -10.86 11.00
CA SER A 333 -18.42 -10.61 10.34
C SER A 333 -19.01 -9.26 10.77
N LEU A 334 -19.44 -8.49 9.78
CA LEU A 334 -20.05 -7.17 9.93
C LEU A 334 -21.43 -7.24 10.59
N MET A 335 -22.12 -8.40 10.51
CA MET A 335 -23.42 -8.60 11.16
C MET A 335 -23.33 -8.83 12.67
N LEU A 336 -22.23 -9.43 13.16
CA LEU A 336 -22.01 -9.64 14.59
C LEU A 336 -21.43 -8.39 15.27
N ASN A 337 -20.62 -7.62 14.53
CA ASN A 337 -19.89 -6.47 15.04
C ASN A 337 -20.73 -5.18 14.91
N LYS A 338 -21.90 -5.11 15.56
CA LYS A 338 -22.82 -3.95 15.53
C LYS A 338 -22.93 -3.22 16.87
N GLY A 339 -23.33 -1.95 16.82
CA GLY A 339 -23.70 -1.16 18.01
C GLY A 339 -22.52 -0.63 18.82
N TYR A 340 -21.32 -0.50 18.23
CA TYR A 340 -20.15 -0.03 18.97
C TYR A 340 -20.28 1.41 19.50
N LEU A 341 -21.14 2.26 18.91
CA LEU A 341 -21.33 3.64 19.34
C LEU A 341 -21.76 3.74 20.81
N SER A 342 -22.63 2.82 21.26
CA SER A 342 -23.11 2.80 22.66
C SER A 342 -22.08 2.27 23.66
N LEU A 343 -21.14 1.43 23.21
CA LEU A 343 -20.13 0.81 24.09
C LEU A 343 -18.86 1.63 24.19
N PHE A 344 -18.31 2.01 23.02
CA PHE A 344 -17.00 2.64 22.89
C PHE A 344 -17.10 3.87 21.97
N PRO A 345 -17.61 5.01 22.48
CA PRO A 345 -17.76 6.22 21.67
C PRO A 345 -16.41 6.72 21.13
N SER A 346 -15.32 6.54 21.87
CA SER A 346 -13.97 6.90 21.41
C SER A 346 -13.51 6.06 20.21
N MET A 347 -13.84 4.76 20.16
CA MET A 347 -13.56 3.89 19.01
C MET A 347 -14.41 4.29 17.81
N SER A 348 -15.68 4.62 18.04
CA SER A 348 -16.59 5.07 16.98
C SER A 348 -16.13 6.37 16.32
N LEU A 349 -15.51 7.28 17.09
CA LEU A 349 -14.91 8.50 16.56
C LEU A 349 -13.73 8.19 15.63
N TRP A 350 -12.87 7.23 15.98
CA TRP A 350 -11.81 6.77 15.08
C TRP A 350 -12.37 6.13 13.81
N TRP A 351 -13.41 5.31 13.91
CA TRP A 351 -14.11 4.78 12.74
C TRP A 351 -14.65 5.89 11.85
N PHE A 352 -15.29 6.91 12.42
CA PHE A 352 -15.84 8.04 11.67
C PHE A 352 -14.74 8.79 10.91
N LEU A 353 -13.64 9.13 11.57
CA LEU A 353 -12.52 9.85 10.95
C LEU A 353 -11.89 9.06 9.80
N VAL A 354 -11.70 7.75 9.96
CA VAL A 354 -11.08 6.91 8.93
C VAL A 354 -12.01 6.67 7.75
N VAL A 355 -13.29 6.39 8.02
CA VAL A 355 -14.30 6.22 6.97
C VAL A 355 -14.48 7.53 6.20
N GLY A 356 -14.50 8.67 6.89
CA GLY A 356 -14.55 9.99 6.26
C GLY A 356 -13.33 10.26 5.37
N ALA A 357 -12.12 9.94 5.85
CA ALA A 357 -10.91 10.06 5.05
C ALA A 357 -10.90 9.09 3.84
N ASN A 358 -11.46 7.89 3.98
CA ASN A 358 -11.58 6.92 2.90
C ASN A 358 -12.61 7.33 1.83
N MET A 359 -13.71 7.98 2.25
CA MET A 359 -14.70 8.64 1.38
C MET A 359 -14.18 9.95 0.77
N SER A 360 -12.86 10.23 0.87
CA SER A 360 -12.23 11.45 0.37
C SER A 360 -12.86 12.75 0.88
N ALA A 361 -13.32 12.80 2.14
CA ALA A 361 -13.82 14.06 2.73
C ALA A 361 -12.68 15.09 2.93
N PRO A 362 -12.94 16.40 2.80
CA PRO A 362 -11.95 17.44 3.14
C PRO A 362 -11.63 17.40 4.65
N PRO A 363 -10.38 17.57 5.10
CA PRO A 363 -9.14 17.94 4.38
C PRO A 363 -8.26 16.75 3.94
N SER A 364 -8.82 15.57 3.64
CA SER A 364 -8.01 14.38 3.33
C SER A 364 -7.18 14.50 2.04
N LEU A 365 -6.03 13.83 2.04
CA LEU A 365 -5.15 13.75 0.88
C LEU A 365 -5.78 12.94 -0.29
N ASN A 366 -6.70 12.02 0.02
CA ASN A 366 -7.43 11.26 -1.00
C ASN A 366 -8.30 12.16 -1.88
N LEU A 367 -8.91 13.20 -1.31
CA LEU A 367 -9.67 14.21 -2.08
C LEU A 367 -8.77 14.88 -3.12
N VAL A 368 -7.60 15.35 -2.68
CA VAL A 368 -6.64 16.05 -3.54
C VAL A 368 -6.25 15.17 -4.72
N SER A 369 -5.98 13.87 -4.48
CA SER A 369 -5.69 12.94 -5.57
C SER A 369 -6.87 12.71 -6.51
N GLU A 370 -8.08 12.50 -5.99
CA GLU A 370 -9.25 12.22 -6.83
C GLU A 370 -9.58 13.42 -7.74
N VAL A 371 -9.43 14.65 -7.23
CA VAL A 371 -9.59 15.88 -8.03
C VAL A 371 -8.53 16.00 -9.14
N LEU A 372 -7.26 15.66 -8.87
CA LEU A 372 -6.21 15.68 -9.89
C LEU A 372 -6.43 14.59 -10.95
N LEU A 373 -6.82 13.39 -10.52
CA LEU A 373 -7.09 12.26 -11.41
C LEU A 373 -8.33 12.50 -12.27
N LEU A 374 -9.36 13.18 -11.76
CA LEU A 374 -10.52 13.62 -12.54
C LEU A 374 -10.11 14.41 -13.78
N GLY A 375 -9.23 15.40 -13.63
CA GLY A 375 -8.75 16.22 -14.74
C GLY A 375 -7.99 15.41 -15.80
N VAL A 376 -7.20 14.43 -15.36
CA VAL A 376 -6.42 13.57 -16.24
C VAL A 376 -7.30 12.58 -17.00
N ILE A 377 -8.26 11.96 -16.32
CA ILE A 377 -9.18 10.99 -16.94
C ILE A 377 -10.13 11.68 -17.91
N ALA A 378 -10.60 12.89 -17.59
CA ALA A 378 -11.40 13.71 -18.49
C ALA A 378 -10.68 14.00 -19.82
N LYS A 379 -9.33 14.16 -19.78
CA LYS A 379 -8.52 14.34 -20.98
C LYS A 379 -8.40 13.06 -21.82
N LEU A 380 -8.48 11.87 -21.21
CA LEU A 380 -8.35 10.60 -21.92
C LEU A 380 -9.64 10.23 -22.68
N SER A 381 -10.78 10.16 -21.99
CA SER A 381 -12.09 9.99 -22.65
C SER A 381 -13.25 10.31 -21.72
N PHE A 382 -14.32 10.87 -22.29
CA PHE A 382 -15.56 11.16 -21.55
C PHE A 382 -16.24 9.90 -21.02
N PHE A 383 -16.13 8.78 -21.74
CA PHE A 383 -16.70 7.50 -21.31
C PHE A 383 -16.03 6.94 -20.05
N LEU A 384 -14.69 7.05 -19.95
CA LEU A 384 -13.97 6.61 -18.76
C LEU A 384 -14.19 7.54 -17.57
N LEU A 385 -14.42 8.83 -17.82
CA LEU A 385 -14.84 9.78 -16.79
C LEU A 385 -16.18 9.36 -16.15
N ALA A 386 -17.15 8.88 -16.93
CA ALA A 386 -18.43 8.42 -16.38
C ALA A 386 -18.23 7.25 -15.38
N PHE A 387 -17.41 6.26 -15.72
CA PHE A 387 -17.07 5.18 -14.79
C PHE A 387 -16.31 5.67 -13.56
N PHE A 388 -15.41 6.65 -13.73
CA PHE A 388 -14.72 7.26 -12.59
C PHE A 388 -15.71 7.88 -11.61
N MET A 389 -16.65 8.70 -12.08
CA MET A 389 -17.64 9.36 -11.22
C MET A 389 -18.53 8.35 -10.49
N VAL A 390 -18.95 7.28 -11.19
CA VAL A 390 -19.71 6.18 -10.56
C VAL A 390 -18.87 5.48 -9.49
N SER A 391 -17.58 5.24 -9.74
CA SER A 391 -16.70 4.61 -8.75
C SER A 391 -16.53 5.48 -7.48
N CYS A 392 -16.34 6.79 -7.61
CA CYS A 392 -16.27 7.71 -6.47
C CYS A 392 -17.58 7.74 -5.67
N PHE A 393 -18.73 7.74 -6.35
CA PHE A 393 -20.02 7.65 -5.67
C PHE A 393 -20.17 6.34 -4.88
N LEU A 394 -19.80 5.21 -5.48
CA LEU A 394 -19.86 3.90 -4.83
C LEU A 394 -18.88 3.78 -3.66
N VAL A 395 -17.73 4.45 -3.75
CA VAL A 395 -16.80 4.57 -2.62
C VAL A 395 -17.46 5.21 -1.41
N GLY A 396 -18.14 6.34 -1.61
CA GLY A 396 -18.92 6.97 -0.55
C GLY A 396 -20.03 6.06 0.00
N ALA A 397 -20.74 5.35 -0.88
CA ALA A 397 -21.81 4.44 -0.48
C ALA A 397 -21.31 3.29 0.42
N PHE A 398 -20.22 2.60 0.05
CA PHE A 398 -19.73 1.49 0.88
C PHE A 398 -19.08 1.98 2.18
N CYS A 399 -18.46 3.17 2.18
CA CYS A 399 -17.90 3.79 3.39
C CYS A 399 -19.02 4.05 4.42
N LEU A 400 -20.12 4.67 3.99
CA LEU A 400 -21.30 4.89 4.83
C LEU A 400 -21.95 3.58 5.27
N PHE A 401 -21.99 2.56 4.39
CA PHE A 401 -22.47 1.23 4.74
C PHE A 401 -21.63 0.59 5.86
N LEU A 402 -20.30 0.62 5.75
CA LEU A 402 -19.38 0.09 6.76
C LEU A 402 -19.58 0.79 8.12
N TYR A 403 -19.69 2.12 8.14
CA TYR A 403 -19.87 2.87 9.38
C TYR A 403 -21.25 2.62 10.01
N SER A 404 -22.32 2.71 9.22
CA SER A 404 -23.69 2.52 9.71
C SER A 404 -23.91 1.13 10.29
N THR A 405 -23.41 0.10 9.63
CA THR A 405 -23.58 -1.29 10.07
C THR A 405 -22.76 -1.63 11.31
N THR A 406 -21.54 -1.10 11.45
CA THR A 406 -20.68 -1.41 12.60
C THR A 406 -20.99 -0.57 13.84
N GLN A 407 -21.29 0.71 13.66
CA GLN A 407 -21.45 1.64 14.78
C GLN A 407 -22.90 1.76 15.27
N HIS A 408 -23.87 1.80 14.36
CA HIS A 408 -25.28 1.97 14.70
C HIS A 408 -25.99 0.62 14.93
N GLY A 409 -27.18 0.69 15.52
CA GLY A 409 -28.04 -0.46 15.80
C GLY A 409 -27.97 -0.95 17.24
N GLY A 410 -28.84 -1.90 17.56
CA GLY A 410 -28.87 -2.55 18.87
C GLY A 410 -27.66 -3.46 19.07
N LEU A 411 -27.19 -3.53 20.32
CA LEU A 411 -26.13 -4.44 20.73
C LEU A 411 -26.60 -5.89 20.66
N MET A 412 -25.74 -6.77 20.16
CA MET A 412 -25.97 -8.21 20.23
C MET A 412 -25.66 -8.71 21.66
N SER A 413 -26.56 -9.51 22.21
CA SER A 413 -26.46 -10.03 23.59
C SER A 413 -25.22 -10.90 23.84
N TYR A 414 -24.69 -11.57 22.81
CA TYR A 414 -23.51 -12.44 22.91
C TYR A 414 -22.18 -11.72 23.17
N ILE A 415 -22.13 -10.39 23.05
CA ILE A 415 -20.87 -9.65 23.10
C ILE A 415 -20.45 -9.31 24.55
N LEU A 416 -21.32 -9.51 25.54
CA LEU A 416 -21.00 -9.15 26.93
C LEU A 416 -20.28 -10.31 27.66
N PRO A 417 -19.20 -10.04 28.44
CA PRO A 417 -18.58 -8.74 28.75
C PRO A 417 -17.39 -8.37 27.84
N LEU A 418 -17.32 -7.11 27.41
CA LEU A 418 -16.17 -6.57 26.66
C LEU A 418 -15.16 -5.89 27.58
N SER A 419 -13.88 -6.08 27.30
CA SER A 419 -12.80 -5.33 27.94
C SER A 419 -12.76 -3.87 27.45
N PRO A 420 -12.31 -2.92 28.30
CA PRO A 420 -12.15 -1.53 27.89
C PRO A 420 -11.12 -1.39 26.77
N PHE A 421 -11.30 -0.37 25.95
CA PHE A 421 -10.37 -0.08 24.86
C PHE A 421 -9.00 0.36 25.41
N PHE A 422 -7.93 -0.36 25.04
CA PHE A 422 -6.58 -0.08 25.52
C PHE A 422 -6.01 1.24 24.97
N LEU A 423 -5.32 2.00 25.83
CA LEU A 423 -4.61 3.24 25.46
C LEU A 423 -3.69 3.07 24.24
N ARG A 424 -3.03 1.92 24.14
CA ARG A 424 -2.18 1.53 23.00
C ARG A 424 -2.90 1.70 21.66
N ASN A 425 -4.14 1.24 21.56
CA ASN A 425 -4.90 1.30 20.33
C ASN A 425 -5.23 2.76 19.98
N HIS A 426 -5.51 3.62 20.96
CA HIS A 426 -5.70 5.05 20.73
C HIS A 426 -4.43 5.74 20.24
N VAL A 427 -3.28 5.44 20.83
CA VAL A 427 -1.98 5.95 20.37
C VAL A 427 -1.71 5.52 18.94
N MET A 428 -1.97 4.24 18.61
CA MET A 428 -1.83 3.73 17.26
C MET A 428 -2.73 4.48 16.27
N MET A 429 -4.01 4.68 16.59
CA MET A 429 -4.94 5.42 15.72
C MET A 429 -4.52 6.87 15.53
N PHE A 430 -4.11 7.53 16.62
CA PHE A 430 -3.62 8.91 16.57
C PHE A 430 -2.39 9.04 15.66
N LEU A 431 -1.42 8.13 15.77
CA LEU A 431 -0.22 8.13 14.94
C LEU A 431 -0.50 7.81 13.46
N HIS A 432 -1.57 7.08 13.12
CA HIS A 432 -1.99 6.95 11.72
C HIS A 432 -2.68 8.23 11.20
N PHE A 433 -3.53 8.84 12.03
CA PHE A 433 -4.36 9.96 11.62
C PHE A 433 -3.58 11.27 11.51
N MET A 434 -2.60 11.49 12.38
CA MET A 434 -1.80 12.71 12.41
C MET A 434 -1.14 13.01 11.04
N PRO A 435 -0.41 12.09 10.39
CA PRO A 435 0.14 12.34 9.06
C PRO A 435 -0.94 12.65 7.99
N ILE A 436 -2.11 12.01 8.05
CA ILE A 436 -3.20 12.23 7.08
C ILE A 436 -3.66 13.70 7.09
N LEU A 437 -3.67 14.35 8.26
CA LEU A 437 -4.04 15.76 8.40
C LEU A 437 -2.93 16.73 8.00
N PHE A 438 -1.67 16.42 8.34
CA PHE A 438 -0.56 17.35 8.16
C PHE A 438 0.01 17.37 6.73
N ILE A 439 0.05 16.23 6.05
CA ILE A 439 0.62 16.13 4.70
C ILE A 439 -0.07 17.08 3.68
N PRO A 440 -1.42 17.21 3.62
CA PRO A 440 -2.05 18.12 2.67
C PRO A 440 -1.70 19.61 2.91
N ILE A 441 -1.29 19.98 4.13
CA ILE A 441 -0.82 21.34 4.45
C ILE A 441 0.59 21.60 3.88
N PHE A 442 1.40 20.54 3.73
CA PHE A 442 2.77 20.60 3.22
C PHE A 442 2.92 19.87 1.87
N PRO A 443 2.39 20.44 0.77
CA PRO A 443 2.34 19.78 -0.54
C PRO A 443 3.73 19.38 -1.07
N TYR A 444 4.79 20.10 -0.72
CA TYR A 444 6.16 19.82 -1.17
C TYR A 444 6.66 18.39 -0.86
N ILE A 445 6.05 17.69 0.11
CA ILE A 445 6.42 16.32 0.47
C ILE A 445 5.93 15.31 -0.56
N VAL A 446 4.84 15.63 -1.29
CA VAL A 446 4.10 14.66 -2.10
C VAL A 446 4.05 15.04 -3.58
N PHE A 447 3.98 16.33 -3.88
CA PHE A 447 3.87 16.77 -5.26
C PHE A 447 5.17 16.50 -6.01
N TRP A 448 5.00 15.83 -7.15
CA TRP A 448 6.08 15.53 -8.07
C TRP A 448 6.41 16.81 -8.84
N THR A 449 7.55 17.42 -8.51
CA THR A 449 8.12 18.60 -9.18
C THR A 449 9.25 18.22 -10.10
#